data_AF-A0A1B8ZF41-F1
#
_entry.id   AF-A0A1B8ZF41-F1
#
_cell.length_a   1.000
_cell.length_b   1.000
_cell.length_c   1.000
_cell.angle_alpha   90.00
_cell.angle_beta   90.00
_cell.angle_gamma   90.00
#
_symmetry.space_group_name_H-M   'P 1'
#
loop_
_entity.id
_entity.type
_entity.pdbx_description
1 polymer ?
#
loop_
_entity_poly.entity_id
_entity_poly.type
_entity_poly.pdbx_seq_one_letter_code
_entity_poly.pdbx_strand_id
1 'polypeptide(L)'
;MSITKIYYYFFYKIYKSVQYTSKPFGDFLLNFRAGIIMIALQIFALASLGIYYSIIIQEKMELSIFMPVIYVPLIIIIAFNYYSLDYLDIWKEYNKEFDNLPRKKNVLGSWIVFGIVLIIIGNFIFSFYCLDKQARKNQVGPYAPEIVAKEKREDSLQKAKQIENLKKIYGEDKK
;
A
#
# COMPACT_ATOMS: atom_id res chain seq x y z
N MET A 1 -15.37 21.96 -11.15
CA MET A 1 -15.58 20.49 -11.25
C MET A 1 -16.05 20.03 -9.87
N SER A 2 -17.18 19.34 -9.75
CA SER A 2 -17.64 18.85 -8.44
C SER A 2 -16.74 17.73 -7.94
N ILE A 3 -16.71 17.49 -6.62
CA ILE A 3 -15.91 16.41 -6.00
C ILE A 3 -16.25 15.06 -6.64
N THR A 4 -17.53 14.80 -6.86
CA THR A 4 -18.05 13.62 -7.57
C THR A 4 -17.43 13.46 -8.96
N LYS A 5 -17.37 14.54 -9.73
CA LYS A 5 -16.80 14.51 -11.09
C LYS A 5 -15.28 14.29 -11.06
N ILE A 6 -14.58 14.82 -10.06
CA ILE A 6 -13.13 14.56 -9.85
C ILE A 6 -12.90 13.09 -9.52
N TYR A 7 -13.69 12.52 -8.61
CA TYR A 7 -13.64 11.10 -8.25
C TYR A 7 -13.83 10.21 -9.48
N TYR A 8 -14.89 10.44 -10.26
CA TYR A 8 -15.15 9.66 -11.48
C TYR A 8 -14.10 9.90 -12.57
N TYR A 9 -13.53 11.09 -12.67
CA TYR A 9 -12.42 11.36 -13.59
C TYR A 9 -11.15 10.60 -13.21
N PHE A 10 -10.85 10.56 -11.91
CA PHE A 10 -9.71 9.80 -11.38
C PHE A 10 -9.90 8.30 -11.65
N PHE A 11 -11.10 7.77 -11.37
CA PHE A 11 -11.46 6.39 -11.71
C PHE A 11 -11.36 6.12 -13.21
N TYR A 12 -11.90 6.99 -14.06
CA TYR A 12 -11.83 6.88 -15.52
C TYR A 12 -10.39 6.74 -16.01
N LYS A 13 -9.46 7.53 -15.46
CA LYS A 13 -8.04 7.45 -15.82
C LYS A 13 -7.40 6.15 -15.41
N ILE A 14 -7.70 5.65 -14.21
CA ILE A 14 -7.25 4.33 -13.77
C ILE A 14 -7.85 3.26 -14.68
N TYR A 15 -9.14 3.31 -14.96
CA TYR A 15 -9.83 2.38 -15.85
C TYR A 15 -9.19 2.31 -17.24
N LYS A 16 -8.94 3.46 -17.89
CA LYS A 16 -8.27 3.50 -19.20
C LYS A 16 -6.83 3.00 -19.14
N SER A 17 -6.12 3.23 -18.03
CA SER A 17 -4.78 2.67 -17.80
C SER A 17 -4.82 1.15 -17.70
N VAL A 18 -5.75 0.60 -16.92
CA VAL A 18 -5.98 -0.85 -16.79
C VAL A 18 -6.41 -1.47 -18.11
N GLN A 19 -7.28 -0.80 -18.88
CA GLN A 19 -7.66 -1.24 -20.22
C GLN A 19 -6.44 -1.30 -21.14
N TYR A 20 -5.58 -0.28 -21.12
CA TYR A 20 -4.37 -0.25 -21.93
C TYR A 20 -3.40 -1.39 -21.58
N THR A 21 -3.17 -1.66 -20.29
CA THR A 21 -2.26 -2.73 -19.83
C THR A 21 -2.86 -4.13 -19.96
N SER A 22 -4.19 -4.26 -19.99
CA SER A 22 -4.89 -5.54 -20.10
C SER A 22 -5.13 -5.98 -21.54
N LYS A 23 -4.89 -5.13 -22.56
CA LYS A 23 -4.99 -5.50 -23.99
C LYS A 23 -4.38 -6.88 -24.35
N PRO A 24 -3.18 -7.26 -23.88
CA PRO A 24 -2.62 -8.58 -24.18
C PRO A 24 -3.29 -9.75 -23.41
N PHE A 25 -4.07 -9.48 -22.35
CA PHE A 25 -4.67 -10.48 -21.46
C PHE A 25 -6.21 -10.57 -21.61
N GLY A 26 -6.80 -9.80 -22.53
CA GLY A 26 -8.24 -9.71 -22.75
C GLY A 26 -8.97 -8.77 -21.79
N ASP A 27 -10.21 -8.43 -22.16
CA ASP A 27 -11.03 -7.42 -21.48
C ASP A 27 -11.81 -7.94 -20.26
N PHE A 28 -11.39 -9.07 -19.68
CA PHE A 28 -12.12 -9.69 -18.58
C PHE A 28 -12.01 -8.85 -17.30
N LEU A 29 -13.17 -8.44 -16.76
CA LEU A 29 -13.31 -7.76 -15.47
C LEU A 29 -12.49 -6.46 -15.33
N LEU A 30 -12.32 -5.69 -16.41
CA LEU A 30 -11.58 -4.42 -16.39
C LEU A 30 -12.08 -3.45 -15.32
N ASN A 31 -13.41 -3.33 -15.17
CA ASN A 31 -14.04 -2.46 -14.19
C ASN A 31 -13.67 -2.86 -12.76
N PHE A 32 -13.74 -4.16 -12.47
CA PHE A 32 -13.41 -4.70 -11.16
C PHE A 32 -11.93 -4.50 -10.81
N ARG A 33 -11.02 -4.73 -11.78
CA ARG A 33 -9.59 -4.45 -11.60
C ARG A 33 -9.31 -2.98 -11.30
N ALA A 34 -9.96 -2.06 -12.03
CA ALA A 34 -9.84 -0.63 -11.76
C ALA A 34 -10.42 -0.25 -10.38
N GLY A 35 -11.54 -0.87 -9.98
CA GLY A 35 -12.13 -0.69 -8.65
C GLY A 35 -11.22 -1.15 -7.52
N ILE A 36 -10.55 -2.30 -7.67
CA ILE A 36 -9.55 -2.77 -6.70
C ILE A 36 -8.41 -1.76 -6.55
N ILE A 37 -7.93 -1.19 -7.65
CA ILE A 37 -6.86 -0.18 -7.60
C ILE A 37 -7.33 1.07 -6.87
N MET A 38 -8.57 1.53 -7.10
CA MET A 38 -9.15 2.65 -6.34
C MET A 38 -9.17 2.38 -4.84
N ILE A 39 -9.67 1.20 -4.45
CA ILE A 39 -9.75 0.78 -3.05
C ILE A 39 -8.35 0.71 -2.44
N ALA A 40 -7.37 0.12 -3.15
CA ALA A 40 -6.00 0.02 -2.69
C ALA A 40 -5.37 1.41 -2.44
N LEU A 41 -5.56 2.36 -3.36
CA LEU A 41 -5.05 3.73 -3.20
C LEU A 41 -5.70 4.46 -2.02
N GLN A 42 -6.99 4.26 -1.78
CA GLN A 42 -7.69 4.83 -0.63
C GLN A 42 -7.21 4.20 0.69
N ILE A 43 -6.97 2.89 0.70
CA ILE A 43 -6.38 2.19 1.84
C ILE A 43 -4.97 2.73 2.12
N PHE A 44 -4.13 2.90 1.11
CA PHE A 44 -2.78 3.46 1.29
C PHE A 44 -2.83 4.87 1.89
N ALA A 45 -3.74 5.72 1.40
CA ALA A 45 -3.92 7.07 1.93
C ALA A 45 -4.45 7.08 3.38
N LEU A 46 -5.42 6.22 3.73
CA LEU A 46 -5.92 6.14 5.10
C LEU A 46 -4.89 5.52 6.06
N ALA A 47 -4.20 4.48 5.61
CA ALA A 47 -3.17 3.82 6.41
C ALA A 47 -2.00 4.77 6.70
N SER A 48 -1.57 5.59 5.72
CA SER A 48 -0.52 6.58 5.96
C SER A 48 -0.96 7.63 6.97
N LEU A 49 -2.21 8.11 6.89
CA LEU A 49 -2.78 9.02 7.90
C LEU A 49 -2.81 8.39 9.30
N GLY A 50 -3.22 7.13 9.41
CA GLY A 50 -3.22 6.38 10.68
C GLY A 50 -1.82 6.28 11.30
N ILE A 51 -0.80 6.00 10.46
CA ILE A 51 0.60 5.95 10.89
C ILE A 51 1.08 7.33 11.38
N TYR A 52 0.78 8.41 10.65
CA TYR A 52 1.18 9.75 11.12
C TYR A 52 0.49 10.14 12.42
N TYR A 53 -0.80 9.81 12.55
CA TYR A 53 -1.56 10.04 13.77
C TYR A 53 -0.95 9.29 14.96
N SER A 54 -0.53 8.03 14.78
CA SER A 54 0.14 7.27 15.85
C SER A 54 1.49 7.85 16.25
N ILE A 55 2.26 8.35 15.28
CA ILE A 55 3.55 8.99 15.54
C ILE A 55 3.38 10.25 16.40
N ILE A 56 2.37 11.08 16.09
CA ILE A 56 2.11 12.36 16.76
C ILE A 56 1.67 12.16 18.21
N ILE A 57 0.76 11.22 18.46
CA ILE A 57 0.18 11.00 19.79
C ILE A 57 1.13 10.22 20.71
N GLN A 58 2.13 9.52 20.15
CA GLN A 58 3.10 8.70 20.89
C GLN A 58 2.48 7.58 21.73
N GLU A 59 1.18 7.36 21.64
CA GLU A 59 0.53 6.20 22.22
C GLU A 59 0.82 4.96 21.38
N LYS A 60 1.00 3.84 22.07
CA LYS A 60 1.07 2.52 21.45
C LYS A 60 -0.32 2.22 20.87
N MET A 61 -0.52 2.57 19.60
CA MET A 61 -1.69 2.11 18.88
C MET A 61 -1.57 0.59 18.74
N GLU A 62 -2.29 -0.15 19.59
CA GLU A 62 -2.50 -1.58 19.41
C GLU A 62 -3.40 -1.77 18.20
N LEU A 63 -2.83 -1.69 16.99
CA LEU A 63 -3.56 -1.95 15.75
C LEU A 63 -3.81 -3.46 15.62
N SER A 64 -4.88 -3.95 16.24
CA SER A 64 -5.42 -5.29 15.96
C SER A 64 -6.45 -5.20 14.84
N ILE A 65 -6.39 -6.14 13.88
CA ILE A 65 -7.28 -6.21 12.71
C ILE A 65 -8.76 -6.27 13.12
N PHE A 66 -9.03 -6.78 14.32
CA PHE A 66 -10.38 -6.87 14.90
C PHE A 66 -10.86 -5.58 15.58
N MET A 67 -10.04 -4.52 15.63
CA MET A 67 -10.47 -3.27 16.22
C MET A 67 -11.40 -2.51 15.25
N PRO A 68 -12.52 -1.95 15.75
CA PRO A 68 -13.45 -1.14 14.95
C PRO A 68 -12.77 -0.02 14.18
N VAL A 69 -11.73 0.57 14.75
CA VAL A 69 -10.95 1.64 14.11
C VAL A 69 -10.28 1.21 12.80
N ILE A 70 -10.05 -0.10 12.59
CA ILE A 70 -9.46 -0.64 11.36
C ILE A 70 -10.55 -1.08 10.38
N TYR A 71 -11.48 -1.93 10.81
CA TYR A 71 -12.44 -2.52 9.86
C TYR A 71 -13.58 -1.59 9.47
N VAL A 72 -13.99 -0.63 10.33
CA VAL A 72 -15.08 0.31 9.98
C VAL A 72 -14.70 1.23 8.81
N PRO A 73 -13.53 1.91 8.80
CA PRO A 73 -13.11 2.69 7.63
C PRO A 73 -12.98 1.85 6.36
N LEU A 74 -12.48 0.61 6.49
CA LEU A 74 -12.34 -0.31 5.36
C LEU A 74 -13.70 -0.67 4.75
N ILE A 75 -14.69 -1.00 5.58
CA ILE A 75 -16.06 -1.29 5.13
C ILE A 75 -16.66 -0.06 4.45
N ILE A 76 -16.47 1.14 5.00
CA ILE A 76 -16.97 2.39 4.41
C ILE A 76 -16.36 2.61 3.02
N ILE A 77 -15.05 2.41 2.86
CA ILE A 77 -14.38 2.51 1.55
C ILE A 77 -15.00 1.51 0.56
N ILE A 78 -15.10 0.24 0.96
CA ILE A 78 -15.59 -0.82 0.08
C ILE A 78 -17.04 -0.54 -0.33
N ALA A 79 -17.90 -0.23 0.65
CA ALA A 79 -19.31 0.07 0.42
C ALA A 79 -19.48 1.30 -0.48
N PHE A 80 -18.70 2.36 -0.26
CA PHE A 80 -18.75 3.57 -1.07
C PHE A 80 -18.35 3.31 -2.53
N ASN A 81 -17.27 2.57 -2.76
CA ASN A 81 -16.83 2.24 -4.12
C ASN A 81 -17.81 1.28 -4.79
N TYR A 82 -18.30 0.26 -4.09
CA TYR A 82 -19.32 -0.64 -4.63
C TYR A 82 -20.59 0.13 -5.03
N TYR A 83 -21.08 0.99 -4.14
CA TYR A 83 -22.27 1.79 -4.42
C TYR A 83 -22.07 2.73 -5.63
N SER A 84 -20.92 3.40 -5.70
CA SER A 84 -20.66 4.42 -6.73
C SER A 84 -20.26 3.83 -8.08
N LEU A 85 -19.51 2.72 -8.09
CA LEU A 85 -18.93 2.13 -9.29
C LEU A 85 -19.73 0.93 -9.82
N ASP A 86 -20.28 0.09 -8.95
CA ASP A 86 -20.97 -1.14 -9.38
C ASP A 86 -22.50 -1.00 -9.34
N TYR A 87 -23.06 -0.36 -8.31
CA TYR A 87 -24.51 -0.29 -8.14
C TYR A 87 -25.16 0.84 -8.96
N LEU A 88 -24.62 2.06 -8.88
CA LEU A 88 -25.22 3.22 -9.54
C LEU A 88 -24.91 3.31 -11.03
N ASP A 89 -23.83 2.69 -11.50
CA ASP A 89 -23.38 2.72 -12.90
C ASP A 89 -23.15 4.12 -13.52
N ILE A 90 -23.27 5.19 -12.72
CA ILE A 90 -23.13 6.60 -13.14
C ILE A 90 -21.77 6.87 -13.77
N TRP A 91 -20.72 6.16 -13.35
CA TRP A 91 -19.38 6.27 -13.93
C TRP A 91 -19.36 5.97 -15.44
N LYS A 92 -20.29 5.14 -15.96
CA LYS A 92 -20.40 4.82 -17.39
C LYS A 92 -20.81 6.04 -18.21
N GLU A 93 -21.70 6.87 -17.68
CA GLU A 93 -22.11 8.12 -18.32
C GLU A 93 -20.96 9.14 -18.34
N TYR A 94 -20.27 9.29 -17.20
CA TYR A 94 -19.08 10.13 -17.12
C TYR A 94 -17.96 9.66 -18.05
N ASN A 95 -17.78 8.35 -18.24
CA ASN A 95 -16.80 7.83 -19.18
C ASN A 95 -17.08 8.28 -20.62
N LYS A 96 -18.35 8.25 -21.06
CA LYS A 96 -18.72 8.76 -22.38
C LYS A 96 -18.44 10.27 -22.49
N GLU A 97 -18.70 11.03 -21.43
CA GLU A 97 -18.37 12.45 -21.38
C GLU A 97 -16.85 12.68 -21.49
N PHE A 98 -16.05 11.91 -20.75
CA PHE A 98 -14.60 12.07 -20.69
C PHE A 98 -13.87 11.54 -21.92
N ASP A 99 -14.44 10.57 -22.63
CA ASP A 99 -13.93 10.09 -23.93
C ASP A 99 -14.00 11.19 -25.00
N ASN A 100 -14.97 12.13 -24.88
CA ASN A 100 -15.12 13.27 -25.79
C ASN A 100 -14.21 14.46 -25.47
N LEU A 101 -13.32 14.36 -24.46
CA LEU A 101 -12.42 15.46 -24.10
C LEU A 101 -11.33 15.70 -25.17
N PRO A 102 -10.94 16.97 -25.43
CA PRO A 102 -9.84 17.29 -26.33
C PRO A 102 -8.54 16.58 -25.93
N ARG A 103 -7.79 16.05 -26.92
CA ARG A 103 -6.56 15.27 -26.71
C ARG A 103 -5.57 15.96 -25.76
N LYS A 104 -5.37 17.28 -25.89
CA LYS A 104 -4.47 18.06 -25.01
C LYS A 104 -4.91 18.01 -23.53
N LYS A 105 -6.21 18.18 -23.26
CA LYS A 105 -6.78 18.09 -21.90
C LYS A 105 -6.70 16.67 -21.35
N ASN A 106 -6.90 15.68 -22.21
CA ASN A 106 -6.83 14.28 -21.83
C ASN A 106 -5.40 13.90 -21.39
N VAL A 107 -4.37 14.30 -22.14
CA VAL A 107 -2.96 14.02 -21.79
C VAL A 107 -2.56 14.70 -20.48
N LEU A 108 -2.90 15.98 -20.31
CA LEU A 108 -2.58 16.71 -19.07
C LEU A 108 -3.23 16.05 -17.86
N GLY A 109 -4.51 15.68 -17.96
CA GLY A 109 -5.20 15.00 -16.87
C GLY A 109 -4.66 13.61 -16.57
N SER A 110 -4.14 12.88 -17.56
CA SER A 110 -3.44 11.61 -17.31
C SER A 110 -2.17 11.82 -16.47
N TRP A 111 -1.36 12.84 -16.78
CA TRP A 111 -0.17 13.17 -16.01
C TRP A 111 -0.50 13.60 -14.58
N ILE A 112 -1.58 14.37 -14.39
CA ILE A 112 -2.05 14.77 -13.06
C ILE A 112 -2.45 13.55 -12.24
N VAL A 113 -3.27 12.64 -12.79
CA VAL A 113 -3.69 11.42 -12.09
C VAL A 113 -2.48 10.54 -11.75
N PHE A 114 -1.55 10.37 -12.69
CA PHE A 114 -0.31 9.63 -12.45
C PHE A 114 0.52 10.24 -11.31
N GLY A 115 0.67 11.57 -11.28
CA GLY A 115 1.35 12.29 -10.20
C GLY A 115 0.68 12.08 -8.85
N ILE A 116 -0.65 12.13 -8.79
CA ILE A 116 -1.41 11.88 -7.55
C ILE A 116 -1.18 10.44 -7.06
N VAL A 117 -1.23 9.45 -7.96
CA VAL A 117 -0.96 8.04 -7.60
C VAL A 117 0.45 7.88 -7.03
N LEU A 118 1.46 8.49 -7.66
CA LEU A 118 2.83 8.46 -7.16
C LEU A 118 2.97 9.13 -5.79
N ILE A 119 2.28 10.25 -5.57
CA ILE A 119 2.27 10.94 -4.28
C ILE A 119 1.66 10.04 -3.20
N ILE A 120 0.53 9.37 -3.48
CA ILE A 120 -0.11 8.46 -2.52
C ILE A 120 0.83 7.30 -2.16
N ILE A 121 1.42 6.64 -3.16
CA ILE A 121 2.33 5.51 -2.93
C ILE A 121 3.60 5.98 -2.19
N GLY A 122 4.21 7.07 -2.64
CA GLY A 122 5.40 7.64 -2.00
C GLY A 122 5.13 8.07 -0.55
N ASN A 123 3.98 8.69 -0.30
CA ASN A 123 3.55 9.05 1.05
C ASN A 123 3.33 7.84 1.95
N PHE A 124 2.76 6.77 1.41
CA PHE A 124 2.56 5.51 2.13
C PHE A 124 3.90 4.85 2.50
N ILE A 125 4.84 4.75 1.56
CA ILE A 125 6.19 4.23 1.83
C ILE A 125 6.90 5.10 2.89
N PHE A 126 6.81 6.42 2.74
CA PHE A 126 7.42 7.36 3.68
C PHE A 126 6.83 7.25 5.09
N SER A 127 5.53 6.98 5.21
CA SER A 127 4.89 6.78 6.51
C SER A 127 5.50 5.61 7.28
N PHE A 128 5.76 4.48 6.61
CA PHE A 128 6.45 3.33 7.22
C PHE A 128 7.90 3.65 7.58
N TYR A 129 8.60 4.42 6.76
CA TYR A 129 9.95 4.87 7.11
C TYR A 129 9.95 5.69 8.41
N CYS A 130 8.99 6.61 8.57
CA CYS A 130 8.82 7.37 9.80
C CYS A 130 8.49 6.46 11.00
N LEU A 131 7.62 5.47 10.80
CA LEU A 131 7.26 4.50 11.83
C LEU A 131 8.47 3.66 12.28
N ASP A 132 9.27 3.13 11.33
CA ASP A 132 10.48 2.36 11.63
C ASP A 132 11.51 3.21 12.37
N LYS A 133 11.72 4.46 11.92
CA LYS A 133 12.62 5.40 12.59
C LYS A 133 12.19 5.66 14.04
N GLN A 134 10.89 5.79 14.30
CA GLN A 134 10.37 5.95 15.67
C GLN A 134 10.53 4.67 16.49
N ALA A 135 10.25 3.51 15.92
CA ALA A 135 10.41 2.22 16.59
C ALA A 135 11.86 1.97 17.04
N ARG A 136 12.84 2.30 16.18
CA ARG A 136 14.28 2.27 16.51
C ARG A 136 14.62 3.19 17.68
N LYS A 137 14.14 4.43 17.63
CA LYS A 137 14.38 5.42 18.69
C LYS A 137 13.83 4.95 20.04
N ASN A 138 12.66 4.32 20.02
CA ASN A 138 11.98 3.87 21.22
C ASN A 138 12.39 2.46 21.68
N GLN A 139 13.27 1.77 20.94
CA GLN A 139 13.69 0.38 21.22
C GLN A 139 12.49 -0.55 21.42
N VAL A 140 11.50 -0.47 20.53
CA VAL A 140 10.28 -1.30 20.56
C VAL A 140 10.19 -2.18 19.31
N GLY A 141 9.37 -3.23 19.40
CA GLY A 141 9.21 -4.20 18.31
C GLY A 141 10.53 -4.94 18.02
N PRO A 142 10.99 -5.03 16.76
CA PRO A 142 12.19 -5.79 16.42
C PRO A 142 13.48 -5.22 17.05
N TYR A 143 13.44 -3.96 17.52
CA TYR A 143 14.59 -3.30 18.14
C TYR A 143 14.59 -3.40 19.68
N ALA A 144 13.66 -4.17 20.26
CA ALA A 144 13.63 -4.38 21.70
C ALA A 144 14.93 -5.06 22.19
N PRO A 145 15.54 -4.63 23.31
CA PRO A 145 16.83 -5.16 23.76
C PRO A 145 16.83 -6.68 23.92
N GLU A 146 15.72 -7.24 24.39
CA GLU A 146 15.52 -8.68 24.57
C GLU A 146 15.57 -9.45 23.24
N ILE A 147 14.93 -8.92 22.20
CA ILE A 147 14.86 -9.53 20.87
C ILE A 147 16.24 -9.44 20.20
N VAL A 148 16.88 -8.27 20.24
CA VAL A 148 18.22 -8.06 19.68
C VAL A 148 19.26 -8.94 20.38
N ALA A 149 19.16 -9.10 21.71
CA ALA A 149 20.06 -9.97 22.46
C ALA A 149 19.86 -11.45 22.10
N LYS A 150 18.61 -11.88 21.91
CA LYS A 150 18.27 -13.25 21.48
C LYS A 150 18.80 -13.53 20.07
N GLU A 151 18.55 -12.65 19.13
CA GLU A 151 19.02 -12.76 17.74
C GLU A 151 20.55 -12.82 17.68
N LYS A 152 21.26 -11.96 18.42
CA LYS A 152 22.72 -12.04 18.53
C LYS A 152 23.23 -13.37 19.06
N ARG A 153 22.53 -13.99 20.03
CA ARG A 153 22.91 -15.31 20.56
C ARG A 153 22.71 -16.40 19.52
N GLU A 154 21.59 -16.39 18.83
CA GLU A 154 21.28 -17.37 17.76
C GLU A 154 22.27 -17.27 16.60
N ASP A 155 22.59 -16.05 16.15
CA ASP A 155 23.63 -15.80 15.13
C ASP A 155 25.01 -16.30 15.57
N SER A 156 25.37 -16.07 16.83
CA SER A 156 26.64 -16.52 17.39
C SER A 156 26.71 -18.06 17.43
N LEU A 157 25.62 -18.72 17.81
CA LEU A 157 25.51 -20.18 17.81
C LEU A 157 25.55 -20.77 16.39
N GLN A 158 24.91 -20.14 15.41
CA GLN A 158 24.99 -20.57 14.01
C GLN A 158 26.41 -20.44 13.46
N LYS A 159 27.08 -19.32 13.71
CA LYS A 159 28.47 -19.12 13.30
C LYS A 159 29.40 -20.15 13.96
N ALA A 160 29.21 -20.43 15.25
CA ALA A 160 29.98 -21.46 15.95
C ALA A 160 29.78 -22.85 15.33
N LYS A 161 28.55 -23.25 15.02
CA LYS A 161 28.25 -24.51 14.32
C LYS A 161 28.85 -24.57 12.92
N GLN A 162 28.82 -23.47 12.17
CA GLN A 162 29.46 -23.39 10.86
C GLN A 162 30.97 -23.61 10.97
N ILE A 163 31.62 -22.96 11.94
CA ILE A 163 33.06 -23.14 12.19
C ILE A 163 33.36 -24.59 12.59
N GLU A 164 32.56 -25.19 13.47
CA GLU A 164 32.73 -26.60 13.87
C GLU A 164 32.58 -27.55 12.68
N ASN A 165 31.59 -27.33 11.82
CA ASN A 165 31.42 -28.13 10.59
C ASN A 165 32.59 -27.96 9.63
N LEU A 166 33.13 -26.75 9.47
CA LEU A 166 34.31 -26.51 8.66
C LEU A 166 35.54 -27.24 9.23
N LYS A 167 35.75 -27.19 10.54
CA LYS A 167 36.85 -27.94 11.20
C LYS A 167 36.75 -29.45 10.96
N LYS A 168 35.55 -30.01 11.04
CA LYS A 168 35.29 -31.43 10.71
C LYS A 168 35.59 -31.77 9.25
N ILE A 169 35.27 -30.88 8.31
CA ILE A 169 35.54 -31.07 6.87
C ILE A 169 37.05 -30.99 6.57
N TYR A 170 37.77 -30.04 7.18
CA TYR A 170 39.18 -29.81 6.90
C TYR A 170 40.14 -30.63 7.78
N GLY A 171 39.63 -31.46 8.70
CA GLY A 171 40.43 -32.43 9.44
C GLY A 171 41.32 -31.85 10.54
N GLU A 172 41.02 -30.64 11.04
CA GLU A 172 41.78 -30.02 12.14
C GLU A 172 41.63 -30.74 13.49
N ASP A 173 40.63 -31.62 13.63
CA ASP A 173 40.43 -32.45 14.83
C ASP A 173 41.40 -33.67 14.91
N LYS A 174 42.33 -33.83 13.95
CA LYS A 174 43.31 -34.94 13.89
C LYS A 174 44.78 -34.50 14.10
N LYS A 175 45.05 -33.60 15.05
CA LYS A 175 46.41 -33.36 15.56
C LYS A 175 46.50 -33.69 17.04
#